data_AF-A0A316BBL6-F1
#
_entry.id   AF-A0A316BBL6-F1
#
_cell.length_a   1.000
_cell.length_b   1.000
_cell.length_c   1.000
_cell.angle_alpha   90.00
_cell.angle_beta   90.00
_cell.angle_gamma   90.00
#
_symmetry.space_group_name_H-M   'P 1'
#
loop_
_entity.id
_entity.type
_entity.pdbx_description
1 polymer ?
#
loop_
_entity_poly.entity_id
_entity_poly.type
_entity_poly.pdbx_seq_one_letter_code
_entity_poly.pdbx_strand_id
1 'polypeptide(L)'
;MNLYYRPDIPTWEKYTKNTELYSIKNKLHIEIQAKNIPGTLVYDIMPGFFTDFRSGPSIVNPFIPKIGDTKTALAWLIHDVNYHGFLSKKYADLLLLEMLENAGMGKVKRNAVYYSVKFFAGSHYSNLDDDQGDLYNHNKTLVRMQWLDNKGATIKRFNGKRLISAYAA
;
A
#
# COMPACT_ATOMS: atom_id res chain seq x y z
N MET A 1 6.58 11.22 10.03
CA MET A 1 6.97 10.18 9.05
C MET A 1 7.77 10.88 7.97
N ASN A 2 8.92 10.34 7.59
CA ASN A 2 9.69 10.89 6.47
C ASN A 2 9.47 9.96 5.29
N LEU A 3 8.72 10.44 4.30
CA LEU A 3 8.76 9.84 2.98
C LEU A 3 10.07 10.34 2.36
N TYR A 4 11.08 9.48 2.29
CA TYR A 4 12.37 9.84 1.72
C TYR A 4 12.28 9.73 0.22
N TYR A 5 12.95 10.67 -0.46
CA TYR A 5 12.88 10.87 -1.91
C TYR A 5 11.50 11.39 -2.39
N ARG A 6 11.49 12.27 -3.40
CA ARG A 6 10.24 12.74 -4.02
C ARG A 6 9.58 11.50 -4.63
N PRO A 7 8.51 10.94 -4.04
CA PRO A 7 7.90 9.75 -4.61
C PRO A 7 7.47 10.10 -6.03
N ASP A 8 7.67 9.18 -6.95
CA ASP A 8 7.09 9.35 -8.28
C ASP A 8 5.60 9.60 -8.11
N ILE A 9 5.09 10.65 -8.78
CA ILE A 9 3.68 11.01 -8.68
C ILE A 9 2.89 9.92 -9.40
N PRO A 10 1.98 9.19 -8.72
CA PRO A 10 1.17 8.20 -9.40
C PRO A 10 0.29 8.88 -10.44
N THR A 11 0.29 8.32 -11.64
CA THR A 11 -0.67 8.60 -12.70
C THR A 11 -1.52 7.37 -12.89
N TRP A 12 -2.82 7.55 -13.11
CA TRP A 12 -3.76 6.43 -13.20
C TRP A 12 -4.86 6.72 -14.21
N GLU A 13 -5.46 5.65 -14.72
CA GLU A 13 -6.69 5.71 -15.51
C GLU A 13 -7.78 4.86 -14.87
N LYS A 14 -9.04 5.24 -15.10
CA LYS A 14 -10.18 4.45 -14.66
C LYS A 14 -10.30 3.18 -15.49
N TYR A 15 -10.47 2.03 -14.85
CA TYR A 15 -10.63 0.76 -15.54
C TYR A 15 -12.04 0.67 -16.15
N THR A 16 -12.12 0.35 -17.45
CA THR A 16 -13.38 0.40 -18.19
C THR A 16 -14.38 -0.69 -17.79
N LYS A 17 -13.90 -1.84 -17.30
CA LYS A 17 -14.76 -2.97 -16.89
C LYS A 17 -15.25 -2.89 -15.45
N ASN A 18 -14.63 -2.07 -14.60
CA ASN A 18 -15.04 -1.87 -13.21
C ASN A 18 -14.74 -0.42 -12.80
N THR A 19 -15.81 0.34 -12.55
CA THR A 19 -15.72 1.78 -12.28
C THR A 19 -15.09 2.14 -10.95
N GLU A 20 -14.87 1.17 -10.06
CA GLU A 20 -14.20 1.37 -8.78
C GLU A 20 -12.68 1.14 -8.87
N LEU A 21 -12.18 0.56 -9.96
CA LEU A 21 -10.78 0.24 -10.14
C LEU A 21 -10.05 1.24 -11.02
N TYR A 22 -8.78 1.46 -10.69
CA TYR A 22 -7.86 2.33 -11.41
C TYR A 22 -6.57 1.58 -11.71
N SER A 23 -6.00 1.79 -12.89
CA SER A 23 -4.72 1.20 -13.29
C SER A 23 -3.62 2.25 -13.24
N ILE A 24 -2.53 1.95 -12.51
CA ILE A 24 -1.33 2.79 -12.43
C ILE A 24 -0.60 2.77 -13.78
N LYS A 25 -0.19 3.96 -14.27
CA LYS A 25 0.37 4.13 -15.61
C LYS A 25 1.87 4.32 -15.68
N ASN A 26 2.46 4.89 -14.65
CA ASN A 26 3.90 5.07 -14.55
C ASN A 26 4.49 4.11 -13.52
N LYS A 27 5.76 3.76 -13.72
CA LYS A 27 6.54 3.09 -12.69
C LYS A 27 6.68 4.03 -11.50
N LEU A 28 6.55 3.48 -10.29
CA LEU A 28 6.73 4.23 -9.05
C LEU A 28 7.87 3.64 -8.25
N HIS A 29 8.76 4.50 -7.78
CA HIS A 29 9.72 4.20 -6.72
C HIS A 29 9.38 5.00 -5.46
N ILE A 30 9.18 4.29 -4.35
CA ILE A 30 8.71 4.89 -3.09
C ILE A 30 9.52 4.33 -1.92
N GLU A 31 10.14 5.23 -1.15
CA GLU A 31 10.84 4.88 0.09
C GLU A 31 10.13 5.47 1.31
N ILE A 32 9.85 4.63 2.30
CA ILE A 32 9.05 5.00 3.48
C ILE A 32 9.79 4.61 4.75
N GLN A 33 10.00 5.60 5.62
CA GLN A 33 10.39 5.38 7.01
C GLN A 33 9.22 5.75 7.92
N ALA A 34 8.66 4.74 8.56
CA ALA A 34 7.56 4.86 9.51
C ALA A 34 8.05 4.76 10.95
N LYS A 35 7.34 5.40 11.88
CA LYS A 35 7.65 5.37 13.30
C LYS A 35 7.48 3.98 13.90
N ASN A 36 6.46 3.24 13.46
CA ASN A 36 6.13 1.92 14.02
C ASN A 36 6.74 0.74 13.24
N ILE A 37 7.54 1.00 12.20
CA ILE A 37 8.19 -0.03 11.39
C ILE A 37 9.69 0.29 11.35
N PRO A 38 10.57 -0.52 11.97
CA PRO A 38 12.00 -0.24 11.98
C PRO A 38 12.58 -0.27 10.57
N GLY A 39 13.54 0.61 10.27
CA GLY A 39 14.21 0.63 8.96
C GLY A 39 13.43 1.34 7.85
N THR A 40 13.71 0.97 6.60
CA THR A 40 13.15 1.60 5.40
C THR A 40 12.42 0.57 4.55
N LEU A 41 11.19 0.91 4.14
CA LEU A 41 10.42 0.14 3.18
C LEU A 41 10.60 0.77 1.80
N VAL A 42 11.06 -0.01 0.83
CA VAL A 42 11.28 0.39 -0.55
C VAL A 42 10.29 -0.37 -1.43
N TYR A 43 9.51 0.35 -2.22
CA TYR A 43 8.53 -0.20 -3.14
C TYR A 43 8.84 0.23 -4.56
N ASP A 44 8.96 -0.74 -5.46
CA ASP A 44 8.89 -0.52 -6.91
C ASP A 44 7.56 -1.08 -7.42
N ILE A 45 6.68 -0.21 -7.89
CA ILE A 45 5.37 -0.58 -8.45
C ILE A 45 5.44 -0.39 -9.97
N MET A 46 5.21 -1.45 -10.73
CA MET A 46 5.22 -1.40 -12.19
C MET A 46 3.88 -0.89 -12.74
N PRO A 47 3.87 -0.28 -13.95
CA PRO A 47 2.64 0.04 -14.66
C PRO A 47 1.72 -1.19 -14.80
N GLY A 48 0.41 -0.95 -14.76
CA GLY A 48 -0.62 -1.98 -14.83
C GLY A 48 -1.17 -2.42 -13.47
N PHE A 49 -0.56 -1.99 -12.35
CA PHE A 49 -1.08 -2.29 -11.01
C PHE A 49 -2.48 -1.70 -10.85
N PHE A 50 -3.43 -2.52 -10.39
CA PHE A 50 -4.80 -2.11 -10.12
C PHE A 50 -5.00 -1.76 -8.65
N THR A 51 -5.62 -0.62 -8.38
CA THR A 51 -5.97 -0.14 -7.04
C THR A 51 -7.41 0.34 -7.05
N ASP A 52 -8.13 0.18 -5.95
CA ASP A 52 -9.41 0.84 -5.74
C ASP A 52 -9.27 2.07 -4.83
N PHE A 53 -8.04 2.46 -4.52
CA PHE A 53 -7.64 3.48 -3.57
C PHE A 53 -8.36 3.27 -2.22
N ARG A 54 -9.20 4.20 -1.79
CA ARG A 54 -10.03 3.97 -0.61
C ARG A 54 -11.14 2.97 -0.96
N SER A 55 -11.01 1.73 -0.51
CA SER A 55 -12.11 0.75 -0.59
C SER A 55 -13.29 1.13 0.33
N GLY A 56 -14.52 0.74 -0.04
CA GLY A 56 -15.76 0.98 0.72
C GLY A 56 -16.75 1.97 0.09
N PRO A 57 -17.91 2.21 0.71
CA PRO A 57 -19.07 2.85 0.08
C PRO A 57 -18.81 4.33 -0.30
N SER A 58 -19.40 4.78 -1.41
CA SER A 58 -19.22 6.16 -1.91
C SER A 58 -19.78 7.25 -0.99
N ILE A 59 -20.71 6.91 -0.09
CA ILE A 59 -21.31 7.85 0.85
C ILE A 59 -20.30 8.51 1.81
N VAL A 60 -19.14 7.88 2.04
CA VAL A 60 -18.10 8.47 2.91
C VAL A 60 -17.18 9.44 2.17
N ASN A 61 -17.28 9.53 0.83
CA ASN A 61 -16.40 10.36 0.00
C ASN A 61 -16.37 11.86 0.40
N PRO A 62 -17.47 12.50 0.83
CA PRO A 62 -17.42 13.89 1.31
C PRO A 62 -16.55 14.10 2.55
N PHE A 63 -16.33 13.04 3.35
CA PHE A 63 -15.58 13.12 4.60
C PHE A 63 -14.15 12.58 4.45
N ILE A 64 -14.00 11.50 3.68
CA ILE A 64 -12.75 10.77 3.43
C ILE A 64 -12.69 10.51 1.92
N PRO A 65 -11.85 11.24 1.18
CA PRO A 65 -11.86 11.18 -0.28
C PRO A 65 -11.49 9.78 -0.80
N LYS A 66 -12.10 9.37 -1.92
CA LYS A 66 -11.79 8.10 -2.61
C LYS A 66 -10.32 8.01 -3.01
N ILE A 67 -9.77 9.11 -3.53
CA ILE A 67 -8.38 9.24 -3.98
C ILE A 67 -7.68 10.34 -3.18
N GLY A 68 -8.22 11.56 -3.21
CA GLY A 68 -7.69 12.70 -2.47
C GLY A 68 -6.54 13.39 -3.20
N ASP A 69 -5.67 14.05 -2.44
CA ASP A 69 -4.43 14.62 -2.97
C ASP A 69 -3.37 13.53 -3.19
N THR A 70 -2.21 13.91 -3.75
CA THR A 70 -1.13 12.97 -4.07
C THR A 70 -0.67 12.16 -2.85
N LYS A 71 -0.60 12.77 -1.66
CA LYS A 71 -0.15 12.07 -0.44
C LYS A 71 -1.19 11.06 0.03
N THR A 72 -2.46 11.42 -0.05
CA THR A 72 -3.59 10.56 0.32
C THR A 72 -3.71 9.38 -0.65
N ALA A 73 -3.58 9.63 -1.97
CA ALA A 73 -3.55 8.60 -3.00
C ALA A 73 -2.40 7.60 -2.77
N LEU A 74 -1.20 8.09 -2.44
CA LEU A 74 -0.06 7.23 -2.09
C LEU A 74 -0.31 6.38 -0.84
N ALA A 75 -0.97 6.95 0.18
CA ALA A 75 -1.33 6.21 1.40
C ALA A 75 -2.26 5.02 1.08
N TRP A 76 -3.28 5.25 0.24
CA TRP A 76 -4.17 4.19 -0.21
C TRP A 76 -3.46 3.14 -1.06
N LEU A 77 -2.69 3.58 -2.06
CA LEU A 77 -1.98 2.67 -2.95
C LEU A 77 -1.01 1.73 -2.20
N ILE A 78 -0.25 2.28 -1.25
CA ILE A 78 0.67 1.47 -0.43
C ILE A 78 -0.09 0.51 0.49
N HIS A 79 -1.27 0.90 0.98
CA HIS A 79 -2.13 0.00 1.75
C HIS A 79 -2.64 -1.16 0.90
N ASP A 80 -3.16 -0.89 -0.29
CA ASP A 80 -3.60 -1.92 -1.26
C ASP A 80 -2.47 -2.89 -1.60
N VAL A 81 -1.27 -2.37 -1.89
CA VAL A 81 -0.08 -3.20 -2.13
C VAL A 81 0.16 -4.12 -0.94
N ASN A 82 0.20 -3.59 0.27
CA ASN A 82 0.50 -4.39 1.46
C ASN A 82 -0.61 -5.38 1.83
N TYR A 83 -1.85 -5.15 1.40
CA TYR A 83 -2.97 -6.06 1.60
C TYR A 83 -2.90 -7.34 0.75
N HIS A 84 -1.99 -7.38 -0.24
CA HIS A 84 -1.57 -8.61 -0.91
C HIS A 84 -0.53 -9.43 -0.12
N GLY A 85 -0.15 -8.99 1.10
CA GLY A 85 0.68 -9.78 2.04
C GLY A 85 2.17 -9.41 2.09
N PHE A 86 2.59 -8.30 1.48
CA PHE A 86 3.98 -7.83 1.53
C PHE A 86 4.42 -7.41 2.94
N LEU A 87 3.50 -6.84 3.71
CA LEU A 87 3.63 -6.61 5.15
C LEU A 87 2.56 -7.40 5.88
N SER A 88 2.79 -7.68 7.18
CA SER A 88 1.72 -8.18 8.03
C SER A 88 0.58 -7.17 8.08
N LYS A 89 -0.66 -7.65 8.22
CA LYS A 89 -1.85 -6.78 8.35
C LYS A 89 -1.66 -5.67 9.39
N LYS A 90 -1.08 -6.01 10.55
CA LYS A 90 -0.77 -5.05 11.62
C LYS A 90 0.13 -3.91 11.13
N TYR A 91 1.21 -4.23 10.41
CA TYR A 91 2.10 -3.21 9.88
C TYR A 91 1.49 -2.44 8.72
N ALA A 92 0.72 -3.09 7.85
CA ALA A 92 -0.02 -2.42 6.78
C ALA A 92 -1.00 -1.36 7.33
N ASP A 93 -1.79 -1.73 8.35
CA ASP A 93 -2.77 -0.83 8.97
C ASP A 93 -2.10 0.33 9.73
N LEU A 94 -0.99 0.06 10.44
CA LEU A 94 -0.21 1.10 11.13
C LEU A 94 0.47 2.05 10.14
N LEU A 95 1.04 1.52 9.05
CA LEU A 95 1.64 2.32 8.00
C LEU A 95 0.62 3.25 7.36
N LEU A 96 -0.58 2.74 7.05
CA LEU A 96 -1.67 3.56 6.53
C LEU A 96 -2.01 4.73 7.47
N LEU A 97 -2.17 4.46 8.78
CA LEU A 97 -2.46 5.49 9.77
C LEU A 97 -1.41 6.61 9.77
N GLU A 98 -0.12 6.26 9.71
CA GLU A 98 0.98 7.22 9.66
C GLU A 98 1.07 7.98 8.33
N MET A 99 0.82 7.30 7.20
CA MET A 99 0.81 7.95 5.90
C MET A 99 -0.34 8.95 5.77
N LEU A 100 -1.53 8.63 6.30
CA LEU A 100 -2.67 9.55 6.36
C LEU A 100 -2.40 10.75 7.28
N GLU A 101 -1.74 10.53 8.42
CA GLU A 101 -1.26 11.62 9.27
C GLU A 101 -0.33 12.56 8.50
N ASN A 102 0.62 12.01 7.74
CA ASN A 102 1.54 12.79 6.91
C ASN A 102 0.87 13.48 5.70
N ALA A 103 -0.24 12.92 5.22
CA ALA A 103 -1.12 13.57 4.25
C ALA A 103 -1.95 14.72 4.85
N GLY A 104 -1.81 15.00 6.15
CA GLY A 104 -2.55 16.06 6.83
C GLY A 104 -3.95 15.66 7.27
N MET A 105 -4.31 14.37 7.21
CA MET A 105 -5.60 13.90 7.70
C MET A 105 -5.68 14.02 9.22
N GLY A 106 -6.71 14.74 9.69
CA GLY A 106 -6.94 14.96 11.12
C GLY A 106 -7.11 13.65 11.92
N LYS A 107 -6.71 13.69 13.19
CA LYS A 107 -6.65 12.53 14.10
C LYS A 107 -7.93 11.70 14.13
N VAL A 108 -9.10 12.34 14.18
CA VAL A 108 -10.39 11.65 14.23
C VAL A 108 -10.63 10.84 12.96
N LYS A 109 -10.45 11.46 11.78
CA LYS A 109 -10.69 10.82 10.48
C LYS A 109 -9.74 9.64 10.25
N ARG A 110 -8.44 9.83 10.47
CA ARG A 110 -7.44 8.76 10.27
C ARG A 110 -7.64 7.60 11.25
N ASN A 111 -8.05 7.87 12.49
CA ASN A 111 -8.36 6.82 13.45
C ASN A 111 -9.62 6.04 13.04
N ALA A 112 -10.65 6.71 12.54
CA ALA A 112 -11.83 6.03 12.01
C ALA A 112 -11.44 5.07 10.87
N VAL A 113 -10.63 5.52 9.90
CA VAL A 113 -10.09 4.66 8.83
C VAL A 113 -9.33 3.47 9.41
N TYR A 114 -8.41 3.70 10.34
CA TYR A 114 -7.61 2.65 10.97
C TYR A 114 -8.46 1.59 11.65
N TYR A 115 -9.46 2.00 12.44
CA TYR A 115 -10.36 1.03 13.08
C TYR A 115 -11.25 0.32 12.07
N SER A 116 -11.69 0.99 11.00
CA SER A 116 -12.44 0.36 9.92
C SER A 116 -11.65 -0.78 9.27
N VAL A 117 -10.40 -0.54 8.85
CA VAL A 117 -9.57 -1.60 8.25
C VAL A 117 -9.17 -2.66 9.26
N LYS A 118 -8.96 -2.28 10.53
CA LYS A 118 -8.62 -3.22 11.60
C LYS A 118 -9.71 -4.26 11.84
N PHE A 119 -10.98 -3.85 11.88
CA PHE A 119 -12.10 -4.71 12.25
C PHE A 119 -12.84 -5.33 11.05
N PHE A 120 -12.94 -4.62 9.92
CA PHE A 120 -13.78 -5.05 8.81
C PHE A 120 -13.01 -5.54 7.58
N ALA A 121 -11.74 -5.17 7.42
CA ALA A 121 -10.96 -5.54 6.24
C ALA A 121 -10.15 -6.85 6.41
N GLY A 122 -10.38 -7.61 7.48
CA GLY A 122 -9.70 -8.88 7.72
C GLY A 122 -9.90 -9.92 6.62
N SER A 123 -11.08 -9.92 5.98
CA SER A 123 -11.40 -10.82 4.86
C SER A 123 -10.74 -10.41 3.53
N HIS A 124 -10.27 -9.17 3.41
CA HIS A 124 -9.63 -8.65 2.20
C HIS A 124 -8.10 -8.73 2.27
N TYR A 125 -7.54 -8.87 3.48
CA TYR A 125 -6.12 -9.15 3.65
C TYR A 125 -5.84 -10.58 3.22
N SER A 126 -4.75 -10.77 2.48
CA SER A 126 -4.27 -12.11 2.14
C SER A 126 -2.76 -12.22 2.30
N ASN A 127 -2.28 -13.45 2.40
CA ASN A 127 -0.87 -13.76 2.31
C ASN A 127 -0.45 -13.76 0.83
N LEU A 128 0.86 -13.66 0.61
CA LEU A 128 1.41 -13.62 -0.74
C LEU A 128 1.13 -14.89 -1.53
N ASP A 129 1.09 -16.03 -0.85
CA ASP A 129 0.87 -17.35 -1.45
C ASP A 129 -0.63 -17.68 -1.65
N ASP A 130 -1.54 -16.85 -1.10
CA ASP A 130 -2.98 -17.07 -1.24
C ASP A 130 -3.46 -16.68 -2.65
N ASP A 131 -4.33 -17.49 -3.25
CA ASP A 131 -4.99 -17.16 -4.51
C ASP A 131 -6.08 -16.10 -4.27
N GLN A 132 -5.91 -14.91 -4.85
CA GLN A 132 -6.86 -13.79 -4.77
C GLN A 132 -7.61 -13.57 -6.10
N GLY A 133 -7.53 -14.53 -7.03
CA GLY A 133 -8.03 -14.40 -8.40
C GLY A 133 -7.08 -13.65 -9.33
N ASP A 134 -7.36 -13.77 -10.63
CA ASP A 134 -6.44 -13.37 -11.72
C ASP A 134 -5.90 -11.93 -11.58
N LEU A 135 -6.77 -10.97 -11.26
CA LEU A 135 -6.41 -9.56 -11.18
C LEU A 135 -5.41 -9.28 -10.04
N TYR A 136 -5.71 -9.77 -8.85
CA TYR A 136 -4.88 -9.50 -7.67
C TYR A 136 -3.62 -10.35 -7.64
N ASN A 137 -3.68 -11.57 -8.19
CA ASN A 137 -2.48 -12.36 -8.45
C ASN A 137 -1.57 -11.67 -9.47
N HIS A 138 -2.13 -11.04 -10.51
CA HIS A 138 -1.36 -10.21 -11.44
C HIS A 138 -0.70 -9.01 -10.74
N ASN A 139 -1.44 -8.28 -9.88
CA ASN A 139 -0.90 -7.17 -9.08
C ASN A 139 0.36 -7.57 -8.29
N LYS A 140 0.34 -8.74 -7.65
CA LYS A 140 1.51 -9.25 -6.89
C LYS A 140 2.77 -9.32 -7.75
N THR A 141 2.64 -9.67 -9.03
CA THR A 141 3.77 -9.74 -9.97
C THR A 141 4.37 -8.39 -10.37
N LEU A 142 3.59 -7.32 -10.19
CA LEU A 142 3.95 -5.95 -10.56
C LEU A 142 4.62 -5.17 -9.41
N VAL A 143 4.82 -5.80 -8.25
CA VAL A 143 5.42 -5.15 -7.09
C VAL A 143 6.74 -5.82 -6.71
N ARG A 144 7.76 -5.00 -6.51
CA ARG A 144 8.97 -5.40 -5.78
C ARG A 144 9.03 -4.61 -4.48
N MET A 145 9.31 -5.31 -3.39
CA MET A 145 9.41 -4.67 -2.08
C MET A 145 10.70 -5.10 -1.39
N GLN A 146 11.39 -4.15 -0.78
CA GLN A 146 12.52 -4.40 0.09
C GLN A 146 12.28 -3.75 1.43
N TRP A 147 12.54 -4.49 2.48
CA TRP A 147 12.61 -3.96 3.83
C TRP A 147 14.08 -3.93 4.23
N LEU A 148 14.62 -2.73 4.38
CA LEU A 148 16.00 -2.48 4.80
C LEU A 148 16.03 -2.16 6.29
N ASP A 149 17.05 -2.61 7.01
CA ASP A 149 17.30 -2.18 8.38
C ASP A 149 17.86 -0.75 8.43
N ASN A 150 18.14 -0.24 9.64
CA ASN A 150 18.69 1.11 9.83
C ASN A 150 20.11 1.28 9.27
N LYS A 151 20.79 0.19 8.89
CA LYS A 151 22.12 0.19 8.28
C LYS A 151 22.05 0.00 6.75
N GLY A 152 20.84 -0.11 6.18
CA GLY A 152 20.62 -0.37 4.76
C GLY A 152 20.70 -1.84 4.35
N ALA A 153 20.88 -2.78 5.30
CA ALA A 153 20.92 -4.20 5.00
C ALA A 153 19.49 -4.74 4.75
N THR A 154 19.32 -5.58 3.74
CA THR A 154 18.01 -6.15 3.41
C THR A 154 17.57 -7.16 4.48
N ILE A 155 16.49 -6.84 5.22
CA ILE A 155 15.77 -7.73 6.14
C ILE A 155 14.88 -8.69 5.34
N LYS A 156 14.11 -8.15 4.39
CA LYS A 156 13.12 -8.90 3.61
C LYS A 156 13.09 -8.39 2.17
N ARG A 157 12.96 -9.30 1.20
CA ARG A 157 12.81 -8.93 -0.21
C ARG A 157 11.72 -9.75 -0.90
N PHE A 158 10.96 -9.07 -1.74
CA PHE A 158 9.93 -9.64 -2.60
C PHE A 158 10.15 -9.15 -4.04
N ASN A 159 10.21 -10.08 -4.98
CA ASN A 159 10.48 -9.78 -6.39
C ASN A 159 9.35 -10.28 -7.33
N GLY A 160 8.09 -10.15 -6.91
CA GLY A 160 6.92 -10.47 -7.76
C GLY A 160 6.65 -11.95 -8.06
N LYS A 161 7.51 -12.90 -7.66
CA LYS A 161 7.28 -14.35 -7.83
C LYS A 161 7.71 -15.23 -6.65
N ARG A 162 8.53 -14.72 -5.71
CA ARG A 162 9.04 -15.51 -4.57
C ARG A 162 9.48 -14.60 -3.42
N LEU A 163 9.16 -15.01 -2.19
CA LEU A 163 9.77 -14.53 -0.94
C LEU A 163 11.24 -14.96 -0.89
N ILE A 164 12.17 -14.02 -0.76
CA ILE A 164 13.57 -14.31 -0.42
C ILE A 164 13.83 -13.63 0.92
N SER A 165 13.78 -14.40 2.01
CA SER A 165 14.22 -13.93 3.34
C SER A 165 15.73 -14.07 3.43
N ALA A 166 16.43 -13.01 3.87
CA ALA A 166 17.87 -13.06 4.12
C ALA A 166 18.22 -13.71 5.46
N TYR A 167 17.22 -14.15 6.24
CA TYR A 167 17.42 -14.90 7.47
C TYR A 167 16.67 -16.23 7.38
N ALA A 168 17.29 -17.18 6.69
CA ALA A 168 17.17 -18.60 6.98
C ALA A 168 18.53 -19.01 7.54
N ALA A 169 18.65 -19.01 8.86
CA ALA A 169 19.64 -19.76 9.60
C ALA A 169 18.87 -20.86 10.36
#